data_AF-A0A537PLQ6-F1
#
_entry.id   AF-A0A537PLQ6-F1
#
_cell.length_a   1.000
_cell.length_b   1.000
_cell.length_c   1.000
_cell.angle_alpha   90.00
_cell.angle_beta   90.00
_cell.angle_gamma   90.00
#
_symmetry.space_group_name_H-M   'P 1'
#
loop_
_entity.id
_entity.type
_entity.pdbx_description
1 polymer ?
#
loop_
_entity_poly.entity_id
_entity_poly.type
_entity_poly.pdbx_seq_one_letter_code
_entity_poly.pdbx_strand_id
1 'polypeptide(L)'
;MDMSVTVGTARQPQPAKAEGQKAPRGANSSDLDAWLEKVELLGELKRITAEVDPDLEAATITYLVAGEKSPALLFENIKGHPGHRALYNMVGCNLSRFCLMIGEQPMDHPLKAVQSLQQKLGRKVPPKEVSAEQAICNQNIVEGNDIDIRIFPAQRMWPLDGGIIRRRARTPPSIVRNGGEWASPCRSRPPMA
;
A
#
# COMPACT_ATOMS: atom_id res chain seq x y z
N MET A 1 -43.97 20.41 -34.32
CA MET A 1 -42.84 21.29 -33.98
C MET A 1 -41.56 20.49 -34.14
N ASP A 2 -40.74 20.86 -35.11
CA ASP A 2 -39.45 20.24 -35.41
C ASP A 2 -38.45 20.45 -34.26
N MET A 3 -37.80 19.37 -33.85
CA MET A 3 -36.73 19.33 -32.85
C MET A 3 -35.41 19.16 -33.58
N SER A 4 -34.73 20.27 -33.88
CA SER A 4 -33.34 20.25 -34.33
C SER A 4 -32.50 21.16 -33.42
N VAL A 5 -31.69 20.54 -32.56
CA VAL A 5 -30.62 21.22 -31.83
C VAL A 5 -29.30 20.85 -32.48
N THR A 6 -28.70 21.82 -33.14
CA THR A 6 -27.41 21.72 -33.81
C THR A 6 -26.28 21.63 -32.76
N VAL A 7 -25.57 20.51 -32.68
CA VAL A 7 -24.38 20.38 -31.84
C VAL A 7 -23.20 21.00 -32.58
N GLY A 8 -22.87 22.24 -32.23
CA GLY A 8 -21.67 22.93 -32.69
C GLY A 8 -20.40 22.26 -32.18
N THR A 9 -19.50 21.93 -33.10
CA THR A 9 -18.15 21.42 -32.86
C THR A 9 -17.23 22.54 -32.36
N ALA A 10 -16.99 22.61 -31.05
CA ALA A 10 -15.90 23.39 -30.49
C ALA A 10 -15.03 22.50 -29.59
N ARG A 11 -14.02 21.85 -30.19
CA ARG A 11 -12.98 21.13 -29.46
C ARG A 11 -12.03 22.17 -28.86
N GLN A 12 -12.25 22.54 -27.60
CA GLN A 12 -11.24 23.29 -26.87
C GLN A 12 -9.99 22.42 -26.66
N PRO A 13 -8.77 22.95 -26.82
CA PRO A 13 -7.56 22.20 -26.55
C PRO A 13 -7.49 21.90 -25.05
N GLN A 14 -7.44 20.61 -24.70
CA GLN A 14 -7.13 20.18 -23.34
C GLN A 14 -5.72 20.67 -22.97
N PRO A 15 -5.51 21.29 -21.80
CA PRO A 15 -4.17 21.64 -21.36
C PRO A 15 -3.34 20.35 -21.22
N ALA A 16 -2.09 20.42 -21.64
CA ALA A 16 -1.16 19.30 -21.64
C ALA A 16 -1.11 18.65 -20.25
N LYS A 17 -1.15 17.31 -20.24
CA LYS A 17 -0.94 16.52 -19.02
C LYS A 17 0.40 16.92 -18.44
N ALA A 18 0.39 17.52 -17.24
CA ALA A 18 1.59 17.71 -16.46
C ALA A 18 2.18 16.33 -16.17
N GLU A 19 3.24 15.97 -16.89
CA GLU A 19 4.07 14.85 -16.56
C GLU A 19 4.59 15.09 -15.14
N GLY A 20 4.17 14.24 -14.21
CA GLY A 20 4.61 14.33 -12.82
C GLY A 20 6.12 14.23 -12.75
N GLN A 21 6.78 15.38 -12.59
CA GLN A 21 8.22 15.45 -12.40
C GLN A 21 8.57 14.61 -11.17
N LYS A 22 9.35 13.54 -11.36
CA LYS A 22 9.96 12.81 -10.25
C LYS A 22 10.97 13.74 -9.60
N ALA A 23 10.62 14.29 -8.44
CA ALA A 23 11.59 14.95 -7.57
C ALA A 23 12.77 13.99 -7.32
N PRO A 24 14.02 14.48 -7.28
CA PRO A 24 15.19 13.65 -7.04
C PRO A 24 15.10 13.05 -5.64
N ARG A 25 14.85 11.75 -5.55
CA ARG A 25 14.75 11.03 -4.29
C ARG A 25 16.14 10.61 -3.83
N GLY A 26 16.41 10.74 -2.53
CA GLY A 26 17.61 10.18 -1.91
C GLY A 26 17.71 8.68 -2.16
N ALA A 27 18.94 8.14 -2.17
CA ALA A 27 19.26 6.78 -2.57
C ALA A 27 18.51 5.64 -1.82
N ASN A 28 17.82 5.96 -0.71
CA ASN A 28 17.11 5.02 0.16
C ASN A 28 15.63 5.41 0.41
N SER A 29 14.98 6.13 -0.50
CA SER A 29 13.56 6.51 -0.34
C SER A 29 12.63 5.50 -1.02
N SER A 30 11.79 4.84 -0.23
CA SER A 30 10.74 3.95 -0.73
C SER A 30 9.55 4.74 -1.28
N ASP A 31 8.70 4.10 -2.08
CA ASP A 31 7.43 4.72 -2.51
C ASP A 31 6.49 5.00 -1.34
N LEU A 32 6.63 4.28 -0.21
CA LEU A 32 5.89 4.57 1.02
C LEU A 32 6.39 5.87 1.68
N ASP A 33 7.70 6.12 1.69
CA ASP A 33 8.27 7.36 2.21
C ASP A 33 7.79 8.56 1.37
N ALA A 34 7.84 8.42 0.04
CA ALA A 34 7.30 9.44 -0.86
C ALA A 34 5.79 9.66 -0.71
N TRP A 35 5.04 8.64 -0.29
CA TRP A 35 3.62 8.79 0.05
C TRP A 35 3.44 9.52 1.38
N LEU A 36 4.23 9.17 2.41
CA LEU A 36 4.20 9.84 3.72
C LEU A 36 4.48 11.34 3.60
N GLU A 37 5.48 11.74 2.82
CA GLU A 37 5.79 13.14 2.54
C GLU A 37 4.59 13.89 1.94
N LYS A 38 3.92 13.28 0.95
CA LYS A 38 2.74 13.90 0.32
C LYS A 38 1.57 14.04 1.28
N VAL A 39 1.32 13.03 2.11
CA VAL A 39 0.23 13.06 3.09
C VAL A 39 0.53 14.06 4.22
N GLU A 40 1.79 14.18 4.62
CA GLU A 40 2.25 15.19 5.58
C GLU A 40 2.08 16.61 5.05
N LEU A 41 2.40 16.85 3.77
CA LEU A 41 2.15 18.14 3.10
C LEU A 41 0.67 18.49 2.99
N LEU A 42 -0.22 17.50 2.90
CA LEU A 42 -1.67 17.70 2.92
C LEU A 42 -2.23 17.92 4.34
N GLY A 43 -1.41 17.79 5.39
CA GLY A 43 -1.87 17.86 6.78
C GLY A 43 -2.69 16.64 7.23
N GLU A 44 -2.60 15.53 6.49
CA GLU A 44 -3.41 14.32 6.67
C GLU A 44 -2.66 13.21 7.44
N LEU A 45 -1.45 13.50 7.91
CA LEU A 45 -0.61 12.59 8.70
C LEU A 45 -0.44 13.12 10.12
N LYS A 46 -0.71 12.28 11.11
CA LYS A 46 -0.42 12.55 12.52
C LYS A 46 0.68 11.61 13.00
N ARG A 47 1.84 12.18 13.37
CA ARG A 47 2.93 11.47 14.04
C ARG A 47 2.67 11.41 15.54
N ILE A 48 2.84 10.22 16.13
CA ILE A 48 2.66 9.95 17.55
C ILE A 48 4.01 9.44 18.07
N THR A 49 4.67 10.27 18.88
CA THR A 49 5.98 9.98 19.48
C THR A 49 5.87 9.36 20.88
N ALA A 50 4.69 9.41 21.49
CA ALA A 50 4.40 8.72 22.74
C ALA A 50 4.58 7.21 22.56
N GLU A 51 5.03 6.52 23.61
CA GLU A 51 5.06 5.06 23.63
C GLU A 51 3.63 4.53 23.56
N VAL A 52 3.38 3.59 22.65
CA VAL A 52 2.07 2.94 22.47
C VAL A 52 2.23 1.42 22.53
N ASP A 53 1.33 0.76 23.27
CA ASP A 53 1.25 -0.68 23.35
C ASP A 53 0.62 -1.27 22.06
N PRO A 54 1.28 -2.23 21.38
CA PRO A 54 0.69 -2.92 20.25
C PRO A 54 -0.51 -3.81 20.67
N ASP A 55 -0.67 -4.10 21.96
CA ASP A 55 -1.80 -4.84 22.49
C ASP A 55 -2.99 -3.94 22.79
N LEU A 56 -3.99 -3.94 21.89
CA LEU A 56 -5.24 -3.18 21.96
C LEU A 56 -5.10 -1.65 21.93
N GLU A 57 -4.04 -1.04 22.45
CA GLU A 57 -3.93 0.42 22.57
C GLU A 57 -3.81 1.10 21.20
N ALA A 58 -2.86 0.70 20.36
CA ALA A 58 -2.71 1.24 19.00
C ALA A 58 -4.00 1.09 18.16
N ALA A 59 -4.67 -0.06 18.32
CA ALA A 59 -5.96 -0.37 17.71
C ALA A 59 -7.08 0.55 18.23
N THR A 60 -7.15 0.74 19.55
CA THR A 60 -8.14 1.59 20.22
C THR A 60 -7.97 3.04 19.82
N ILE A 61 -6.74 3.56 19.80
CA ILE A 61 -6.44 4.92 19.33
C ILE A 61 -6.93 5.07 17.88
N THR A 62 -6.61 4.11 17.02
CA THR A 62 -7.06 4.12 15.62
C THR A 62 -8.58 4.10 15.52
N TYR A 63 -9.27 3.31 16.36
CA TYR A 63 -10.72 3.23 16.40
C TYR A 63 -11.38 4.51 16.90
N LEU A 64 -10.84 5.15 17.94
CA LEU A 64 -11.35 6.42 18.46
C LEU A 64 -11.20 7.57 17.45
N VAL A 65 -10.13 7.52 16.65
CA VAL A 65 -9.89 8.48 15.57
C VAL A 65 -10.69 8.13 14.32
N ALA A 66 -11.23 6.90 14.20
CA ALA A 66 -11.94 6.43 13.02
C ALA A 66 -13.30 7.14 12.86
N GLY A 67 -13.28 8.25 12.13
CA GLY A 67 -14.45 9.00 11.69
C GLY A 67 -14.25 9.64 10.31
N GLU A 68 -15.19 10.49 9.91
CA GLU A 68 -15.04 11.32 8.70
C GLU A 68 -13.80 12.20 8.82
N LYS A 69 -12.95 12.21 7.78
CA LYS A 69 -11.67 12.97 7.74
C LYS A 69 -10.65 12.59 8.83
N SER A 70 -10.67 11.33 9.27
CA SER A 70 -9.64 10.80 10.17
C SER A 70 -8.24 10.87 9.53
N PRO A 71 -7.20 11.36 10.23
CA PRO A 71 -5.83 11.39 9.71
C PRO A 71 -5.21 9.98 9.66
N ALA A 72 -4.20 9.79 8.82
CA ALA A 72 -3.30 8.65 8.92
C ALA A 72 -2.45 8.78 10.20
N LEU A 73 -2.25 7.68 10.91
CA LEU A 73 -1.52 7.67 12.19
C LEU A 73 -0.18 6.97 12.00
N LEU A 74 0.92 7.65 12.29
CA LEU A 74 2.25 7.07 12.33
C LEU A 74 2.73 7.00 13.78
N PHE A 75 2.73 5.80 14.34
CA PHE A 75 3.30 5.51 15.66
C PHE A 75 4.80 5.29 15.52
N GLU A 76 5.59 6.16 16.14
CA GLU A 76 7.04 6.13 16.05
C GLU A 76 7.71 5.35 17.17
N ASN A 77 7.03 5.19 18.32
CA ASN A 77 7.53 4.46 19.47
C ASN A 77 6.54 3.38 19.90
N ILE A 78 6.90 2.11 19.68
CA ILE A 78 6.07 0.96 20.00
C ILE A 78 6.73 0.18 21.13
N LYS A 79 5.98 -0.04 22.20
CA LYS A 79 6.44 -0.75 23.38
C LYS A 79 6.95 -2.15 23.03
N GLY A 80 8.16 -2.46 23.48
CA GLY A 80 8.81 -3.75 23.24
C GLY A 80 9.41 -3.94 21.83
N HIS A 81 9.30 -2.94 20.94
CA HIS A 81 9.77 -3.02 19.55
C HIS A 81 10.61 -1.78 19.15
N PRO A 82 11.80 -1.59 19.75
CA PRO A 82 12.64 -0.43 19.45
C PRO A 82 13.07 -0.40 17.98
N GLY A 83 13.04 0.78 17.37
CA GLY A 83 13.38 0.98 15.95
C GLY A 83 12.27 0.61 14.96
N HIS A 84 11.17 0.00 15.41
CA HIS A 84 10.01 -0.28 14.58
C HIS A 84 8.96 0.83 14.68
N ARG A 85 8.30 1.11 13.54
CA ARG A 85 7.25 2.12 13.40
C ARG A 85 6.00 1.48 12.81
N ALA A 86 4.85 2.03 13.16
CA ALA A 86 3.54 1.48 12.82
C ALA A 86 2.70 2.52 12.09
N LEU A 87 2.32 2.25 10.84
CA LEU A 87 1.45 3.13 10.05
C LEU A 87 0.02 2.56 10.00
N TYR A 88 -0.93 3.37 10.45
CA TYR A 88 -2.34 3.02 10.55
C TYR A 88 -3.20 4.01 9.75
N ASN A 89 -4.41 3.57 9.39
CA ASN A 89 -5.41 4.38 8.68
C ASN A 89 -4.93 4.99 7.34
N MET A 90 -4.09 4.25 6.58
CA MET A 90 -3.47 4.75 5.34
C MET A 90 -4.49 5.31 4.33
N VAL A 91 -5.51 4.52 3.99
CA VAL A 91 -6.60 4.98 3.10
C VAL A 91 -7.66 5.71 3.91
N GLY A 92 -8.18 5.05 4.95
CA GLY A 92 -9.26 5.56 5.79
C GLY A 92 -10.48 6.03 5.01
N CYS A 93 -11.26 6.92 5.62
CA CYS A 93 -12.40 7.58 4.99
C CYS A 93 -12.00 8.93 4.35
N ASN A 94 -10.87 8.97 3.63
CA ASN A 94 -10.37 10.19 3.02
C ASN A 94 -10.11 10.01 1.51
N LEU A 95 -10.85 10.77 0.70
CA LEU A 95 -10.74 10.73 -0.76
C LEU A 95 -9.36 11.18 -1.25
N SER A 96 -8.77 12.23 -0.65
CA SER A 96 -7.46 12.75 -1.04
C SER A 96 -6.37 11.69 -0.86
N ARG A 97 -6.38 10.96 0.25
CA ARG A 97 -5.41 9.87 0.49
C ARG A 97 -5.61 8.70 -0.47
N PHE A 98 -6.86 8.35 -0.78
CA PHE A 98 -7.17 7.36 -1.81
C PHE A 98 -6.65 7.79 -3.19
N CYS A 99 -6.85 9.04 -3.59
CA CYS A 99 -6.30 9.59 -4.84
C CYS A 99 -4.78 9.48 -4.89
N LEU A 100 -4.08 9.83 -3.80
CA LEU A 100 -2.63 9.69 -3.73
C LEU A 100 -2.16 8.23 -3.87
N MET A 101 -2.88 7.27 -3.27
CA MET A 101 -2.58 5.84 -3.38
C MET A 101 -2.67 5.33 -4.82
N ILE A 102 -3.66 5.81 -5.59
CA ILE A 102 -3.80 5.44 -7.01
C ILE A 102 -2.89 6.28 -7.93
N GLY A 103 -2.01 7.10 -7.36
CA GLY A 103 -1.09 7.97 -8.09
C GLY A 103 -1.77 9.13 -8.82
N GLU A 104 -2.84 9.68 -8.24
CA GLU A 104 -3.56 10.87 -8.71
C GLU A 104 -3.44 12.02 -7.71
N GLN A 105 -3.70 13.23 -8.20
CA GLN A 105 -3.90 14.39 -7.32
C GLN A 105 -5.26 14.29 -6.61
N PRO A 106 -5.42 14.92 -5.43
CA PRO A 106 -6.70 15.00 -4.74
C PRO A 106 -7.82 15.48 -5.67
N MET A 107 -8.92 14.74 -5.72
CA MET A 107 -10.08 15.05 -6.54
C MET A 107 -11.24 15.57 -5.68
N ASP A 108 -12.14 16.30 -6.32
CA ASP A 108 -13.35 16.86 -5.71
C ASP A 108 -14.46 15.81 -5.50
N HIS A 109 -14.50 14.75 -6.33
CA HIS A 109 -15.61 13.80 -6.32
C HIS A 109 -15.16 12.33 -6.43
N PRO A 110 -15.71 11.40 -5.62
CA PRO A 110 -15.27 10.00 -5.59
C PRO A 110 -15.47 9.26 -6.92
N LEU A 111 -16.53 9.57 -7.68
CA LEU A 111 -16.76 8.94 -8.98
C LEU A 111 -15.61 9.18 -9.98
N LYS A 112 -14.96 10.36 -9.93
CA LYS A 112 -13.80 10.64 -10.78
C LYS A 112 -12.61 9.76 -10.41
N ALA A 113 -12.40 9.52 -9.11
CA ALA A 113 -11.35 8.64 -8.63
C ALA A 113 -11.60 7.17 -9.04
N VAL A 114 -12.86 6.71 -8.97
CA VAL A 114 -13.25 5.37 -9.45
C VAL A 114 -13.01 5.23 -10.95
N GLN A 115 -13.40 6.22 -11.76
CA GLN A 115 -13.18 6.21 -13.21
C GLN A 115 -11.67 6.17 -13.55
N SER A 116 -10.84 6.97 -12.87
CA SER A 116 -9.38 6.94 -13.05
C SER A 116 -8.81 5.56 -12.70
N LEU A 117 -9.22 4.99 -11.56
CA LEU A 117 -8.79 3.66 -11.15
C LEU A 117 -9.17 2.58 -12.20
N GLN A 118 -10.40 2.61 -12.72
CA GLN A 118 -10.83 1.68 -13.76
C GLN A 118 -9.97 1.79 -15.02
N GLN A 119 -9.67 3.01 -15.47
CA GLN A 119 -8.81 3.24 -16.63
C GLN A 119 -7.38 2.71 -16.40
N LYS A 120 -6.83 2.88 -15.20
CA LYS A 120 -5.49 2.39 -14.83
C LYS A 120 -5.44 0.86 -14.75
N LEU A 121 -6.43 0.24 -14.11
CA LEU A 121 -6.51 -1.23 -14.00
C LEU A 121 -6.70 -1.91 -15.36
N GLY A 122 -7.33 -1.22 -16.32
CA GLY A 122 -7.43 -1.69 -17.70
C GLY A 122 -6.10 -1.77 -18.46
N ARG A 123 -5.05 -1.05 -18.01
CA ARG A 123 -3.72 -1.03 -18.63
C ARG A 123 -2.75 -1.90 -17.85
N LYS A 124 -2.50 -3.11 -18.34
CA LYS A 124 -1.53 -4.02 -17.74
C LYS A 124 -0.12 -3.67 -18.20
N VAL A 125 0.74 -3.27 -17.27
CA VAL A 125 2.19 -3.11 -17.50
C VAL A 125 2.89 -4.23 -16.74
N PRO A 126 3.69 -5.09 -17.40
CA PRO A 126 4.43 -6.13 -16.69
C PRO A 126 5.47 -5.50 -15.74
N PRO A 127 5.69 -6.11 -14.56
CA PRO A 127 6.75 -5.65 -13.67
C PRO A 127 8.11 -5.82 -14.34
N LYS A 128 9.05 -4.92 -14.02
CA LYS A 128 10.46 -5.05 -14.40
C LYS A 128 11.23 -5.62 -13.23
N GLU A 129 12.07 -6.61 -13.51
CA GLU A 129 12.99 -7.14 -12.52
C GLU A 129 14.12 -6.13 -12.29
N VAL A 130 14.49 -5.97 -11.03
CA VAL A 130 15.62 -5.14 -10.57
C VAL A 130 16.59 -6.04 -9.83
N SER A 131 17.87 -5.66 -9.80
CA SER A 131 18.87 -6.47 -9.10
C SER A 131 18.63 -6.46 -7.59
N ALA A 132 19.11 -7.50 -6.89
CA ALA A 132 18.92 -7.63 -5.45
C ALA A 132 19.57 -6.48 -4.67
N GLU A 133 20.68 -5.93 -5.19
CA GLU A 133 21.43 -4.82 -4.61
C GLU A 133 20.69 -3.48 -4.74
N GLN A 134 19.83 -3.36 -5.75
CA GLN A 134 19.00 -2.17 -5.98
C GLN A 134 17.69 -2.20 -5.17
N ALA A 135 17.32 -3.36 -4.62
CA ALA A 135 16.06 -3.53 -3.91
C ALA A 135 16.19 -3.02 -2.46
N ILE A 136 15.59 -1.86 -2.17
CA ILE A 136 15.56 -1.25 -0.83
C ILE A 136 15.02 -2.23 0.24
N CYS A 137 14.08 -3.12 -0.13
CA CYS A 137 13.52 -4.09 0.79
C CYS A 137 14.51 -5.18 1.26
N ASN A 138 15.67 -5.32 0.59
CA ASN A 138 16.68 -6.35 0.89
C ASN A 138 17.81 -5.84 1.80
N GLN A 139 17.65 -4.67 2.42
CA GLN A 139 18.66 -4.09 3.32
C GLN A 139 18.93 -4.93 4.58
N ASN A 140 17.93 -5.66 5.08
CA ASN A 140 18.06 -6.52 6.26
C ASN A 140 17.53 -7.92 5.92
N ILE A 141 18.41 -8.92 5.88
CA ILE A 141 18.07 -10.30 5.53
C ILE A 141 18.33 -11.19 6.75
N VAL A 142 17.30 -11.93 7.18
CA VAL A 142 17.35 -12.87 8.31
C VAL A 142 16.90 -14.23 7.82
N GLU A 143 17.69 -15.27 8.05
CA GLU A 143 17.47 -16.61 7.50
C GLU A 143 17.56 -17.71 8.56
N GLY A 144 17.02 -18.89 8.24
CA GLY A 144 17.15 -20.08 9.06
C GLY A 144 16.57 -19.94 10.47
N ASN A 145 17.38 -20.30 11.46
CA ASN A 145 16.97 -20.32 12.87
C ASN A 145 16.89 -18.93 13.50
N ASP A 146 17.44 -17.90 12.84
CA ASP A 146 17.41 -16.53 13.33
C ASP A 146 16.07 -15.82 13.02
N ILE A 147 15.18 -16.48 12.26
CA ILE A 147 13.87 -15.95 11.91
C ILE A 147 12.97 -15.94 13.15
N ASP A 148 12.86 -14.77 13.78
CA ASP A 148 11.86 -14.52 14.80
C ASP A 148 10.81 -13.51 14.30
N ILE A 149 9.60 -13.99 14.04
CA ILE A 149 8.47 -13.13 13.63
C ILE A 149 7.98 -12.19 14.74
N ARG A 150 8.45 -12.39 15.98
CA ARG A 150 8.13 -11.54 17.14
C ARG A 150 8.94 -10.27 17.19
N ILE A 151 9.93 -10.08 16.32
CA ILE A 151 10.63 -8.79 16.23
C ILE A 151 9.70 -7.68 15.75
N PHE A 152 8.70 -8.01 14.92
CA PHE A 152 7.77 -7.04 14.38
C PHE A 152 6.61 -6.75 15.35
N PRO A 153 6.20 -5.48 15.45
CA PRO A 153 5.10 -5.02 16.31
C PRO A 153 3.74 -5.40 15.72
N ALA A 154 3.47 -6.70 15.70
CA ALA A 154 2.16 -7.19 15.33
C ALA A 154 1.18 -6.89 16.45
N GLN A 155 0.01 -6.39 16.09
CA GLN A 155 -0.99 -5.94 17.04
C GLN A 155 -2.03 -7.01 17.36
N ARG A 156 -2.63 -6.89 18.54
CA ARG A 156 -3.94 -7.48 18.83
C ARG A 156 -4.98 -6.37 18.66
N MET A 157 -5.91 -6.54 17.73
CA MET A 157 -6.85 -5.48 17.34
C MET A 157 -8.08 -5.47 18.26
N TRP A 158 -8.58 -6.66 18.62
CA TRP A 158 -9.76 -6.83 19.45
C TRP A 158 -9.49 -7.74 20.65
N PRO A 159 -10.17 -7.53 21.80
CA PRO A 159 -9.95 -8.34 23.00
C PRO A 159 -10.18 -9.84 22.78
N LEU A 160 -11.08 -10.20 21.86
CA LEU A 160 -11.45 -11.57 21.52
C LEU A 160 -10.69 -12.15 20.31
N ASP A 161 -9.69 -11.44 19.78
CA ASP A 161 -8.82 -12.00 18.75
C ASP A 161 -8.07 -13.21 19.32
N GLY A 162 -8.00 -14.31 18.54
CA GLY A 162 -7.34 -15.56 18.94
C GLY A 162 -5.82 -15.46 19.12
N GLY A 163 -5.26 -14.25 19.07
CA GLY A 163 -3.86 -13.95 19.29
C GLY A 163 -3.45 -12.64 18.62
N ILE A 164 -2.15 -12.37 18.65
CA ILE A 164 -1.54 -11.27 17.90
C ILE A 164 -1.69 -11.56 16.40
N ILE A 165 -2.38 -10.67 15.67
CA ILE A 165 -2.68 -10.87 14.25
C ILE A 165 -1.41 -10.64 13.43
N ARG A 166 -0.76 -11.73 13.04
CA ARG A 166 0.33 -11.74 12.06
C ARG A 166 -0.18 -12.31 10.75
N ARG A 167 -0.18 -11.53 9.68
CA ARG A 167 -0.43 -12.06 8.34
C ARG A 167 0.83 -12.77 7.85
N ARG A 168 0.75 -14.09 7.72
CA ARG A 168 1.75 -14.86 6.99
C ARG A 168 1.62 -14.53 5.50
N ALA A 169 2.59 -13.81 4.96
CA ALA A 169 2.80 -13.81 3.52
C ALA A 169 3.29 -15.22 3.14
N ARG A 170 2.41 -16.04 2.56
CA ARG A 170 2.85 -17.27 1.92
C ARG A 170 3.51 -16.84 0.61
N THR A 171 4.83 -16.94 0.52
CA THR A 171 5.51 -16.89 -0.77
C THR A 171 4.97 -18.07 -1.58
N PRO A 172 4.22 -17.85 -2.67
CA PRO A 172 3.73 -18.97 -3.46
C PRO A 172 4.95 -19.69 -4.06
N PRO A 173 5.02 -21.04 -4.01
CA PRO A 173 6.00 -21.76 -4.79
C PRO A 173 5.63 -21.53 -6.25
N SER A 174 6.44 -20.73 -6.95
CA SER A 174 6.16 -20.16 -8.28
C SER A 174 4.97 -19.19 -8.33
N ILE A 175 5.15 -18.08 -9.05
CA ILE A 175 4.10 -17.12 -9.34
C ILE A 175 3.01 -17.88 -10.14
N VAL A 176 1.89 -18.20 -9.52
CA VAL A 176 0.75 -18.80 -10.24
C VAL A 176 0.17 -17.70 -11.11
N ARG A 177 0.53 -17.70 -12.40
CA ARG A 177 -0.19 -16.94 -13.42
C ARG A 177 -1.54 -17.62 -13.58
N ASN A 178 -2.63 -16.93 -13.24
CA ASN A 178 -3.99 -17.42 -13.50
C ASN A 178 -4.16 -17.63 -15.01
N GLY A 179 -4.10 -18.89 -15.44
CA GLY A 179 -4.38 -19.29 -16.82
C GLY A 179 -3.90 -20.70 -17.15
N GLY A 180 -4.83 -21.66 -17.11
CA GLY A 180 -4.86 -22.83 -18.02
C GLY A 180 -3.89 -23.99 -17.78
N GLU A 181 -4.48 -25.16 -17.56
CA GLU A 181 -3.94 -26.52 -17.71
C GLU A 181 -2.85 -27.03 -16.75
N TRP A 182 -3.28 -28.01 -15.95
CA TRP A 182 -2.47 -28.80 -15.03
C TRP A 182 -1.90 -30.01 -15.77
N ALA A 183 -0.60 -29.99 -16.07
CA ALA A 183 0.16 -31.20 -16.35
C ALA A 183 1.32 -31.29 -15.35
N SER A 184 1.14 -32.13 -14.32
CA SER A 184 2.19 -32.48 -13.38
C SER A 184 3.13 -33.52 -14.01
N PRO A 185 4.46 -33.31 -14.03
CA PRO A 185 5.39 -34.42 -14.15
C PRO A 185 5.93 -34.74 -12.75
N CYS A 186 5.25 -35.66 -12.05
CA CYS A 186 5.91 -36.42 -10.99
C CYS A 186 7.01 -37.25 -11.64
N ARG A 187 8.26 -36.76 -11.59
CA ARG A 187 9.43 -37.55 -11.98
C ARG A 187 9.60 -38.68 -10.97
N SER A 188 9.53 -39.90 -11.49
CA SER A 188 9.93 -41.14 -10.84
C SER A 188 11.37 -41.06 -10.34
N ARG A 189 11.59 -41.41 -9.07
CA ARG A 189 12.89 -41.82 -8.53
C ARG A 189 13.02 -43.33 -8.76
N PRO A 190 14.10 -43.85 -9.36
CA PRO A 190 14.39 -45.27 -9.29
C PRO A 190 15.02 -45.62 -7.92
N PRO A 191 14.74 -46.79 -7.34
CA PRO A 191 15.49 -47.28 -6.18
C PRO A 191 16.89 -47.75 -6.60
N MET A 192 17.89 -47.43 -5.77
CA MET A 192 19.26 -47.94 -5.87
C MET A 192 19.32 -49.45 -5.61
N ALA A 193 20.31 -50.10 -6.20
CA ALA A 193 20.67 -51.50 -6.03
C ALA A 193 20.99 -51.89 -4.58
#